data_AF-A0A378Y1I0-F1
#
_entry.id   AF-A0A378Y1I0-F1
#
_cell.length_a   1.000
_cell.length_b   1.000
_cell.length_c   1.000
_cell.angle_alpha   90.00
_cell.angle_beta   90.00
_cell.angle_gamma   90.00
#
_symmetry.space_group_name_H-M   'P 1'
#
loop_
_entity.id
_entity.type
_entity.pdbx_description
1 polymer ?
#
loop_
_entity_poly.entity_id
_entity_poly.type
_entity_poly.pdbx_seq_one_letter_code
_entity_poly.pdbx_strand_id
1 'polypeptide(L)'
;MAINSMITWDSINKGFSTVLSNGNLSAITPSSSAKARCSVGKTSGKWYWEISFSGTFGNPNLGIVNSSAILSASDANSANVRSYYVDGRKFPEISSYASNYTINDTISVLLDLDSGTLEFWKNGISQGFSHTNILSMGTVYPFVSSGQSASDATVMTANFGASTFKFTPPAGFLPYAWETVDKFLVLKDEIAYGAVPSQPLVPKLTSAVGENGSVISSGAYTSNWFAFDGDKSTAYTTNFVPSTGAPAYIGYKFNTPVTVKRYEFLVGLIDFKLMASNDGVSWVTLDTRSNIPVNMTTVQSYIVPKASPYYYYKLETTKATSVRDWIQFNAVQFYDYTPVIIAPTLEENDYSTYGFVKEDEIDLEKKHSHILIKTTNNSSVGSGKVFKHSISEKNPIKNVSIT
;
A
#
# COMPACT_ATOMS: atom_id res chain seq x y z
N MET A 1 7.31 -2.37 -4.43
CA MET A 1 5.93 -2.87 -4.32
C MET A 1 5.21 -2.00 -3.30
N ALA A 2 4.16 -1.30 -3.71
CA ALA A 2 3.48 -0.31 -2.89
C ALA A 2 2.63 -0.99 -1.80
N ILE A 3 2.67 -0.46 -0.58
CA ILE A 3 1.75 -0.82 0.49
C ILE A 3 0.67 0.26 0.58
N ASN A 4 -0.60 -0.16 0.57
CA ASN A 4 -1.75 0.69 0.90
C ASN A 4 -1.89 0.78 2.44
N SER A 5 -1.21 1.70 3.10
CA SER A 5 -1.41 1.91 4.54
C SER A 5 -2.80 2.50 4.79
N MET A 6 -3.34 2.38 6.01
CA MET A 6 -4.61 3.04 6.37
C MET A 6 -4.43 4.56 6.46
N ILE A 7 -4.34 5.20 5.30
CA ILE A 7 -4.35 6.65 5.17
C ILE A 7 -5.80 7.14 5.25
N THR A 8 -6.09 7.89 6.30
CA THR A 8 -7.41 8.46 6.61
C THR A 8 -7.23 9.89 7.13
N TRP A 9 -8.32 10.57 7.48
CA TRP A 9 -8.21 11.76 8.32
C TRP A 9 -7.69 11.38 9.71
N ASP A 10 -6.75 12.17 10.22
CA ASP A 10 -6.13 11.94 11.52
C ASP A 10 -7.16 12.16 12.65
N SER A 11 -7.50 11.10 13.37
CA SER A 11 -8.44 11.15 14.48
C SER A 11 -7.88 11.84 15.72
N ILE A 12 -6.56 11.96 15.82
CA ILE A 12 -5.84 12.58 16.94
C ILE A 12 -5.52 14.04 16.59
N ASN A 13 -4.91 14.29 15.44
CA ASN A 13 -4.45 15.63 15.03
C ASN A 13 -5.43 16.30 14.09
N LYS A 14 -6.55 16.77 14.64
CA LYS A 14 -7.63 17.49 13.93
C LYS A 14 -8.15 18.65 14.78
N GLY A 15 -8.96 19.53 14.18
CA GLY A 15 -9.71 20.54 14.92
C GLY A 15 -10.62 19.92 15.98
N PHE A 16 -10.76 20.58 17.14
CA PHE A 16 -11.52 20.02 18.27
C PHE A 16 -12.97 19.68 17.92
N SER A 17 -13.61 20.54 17.13
CA SER A 17 -15.01 20.36 16.68
C SER A 17 -15.14 19.58 15.38
N THR A 18 -14.03 19.07 14.82
CA THR A 18 -14.05 18.21 13.63
C THR A 18 -14.60 16.83 14.00
N VAL A 19 -15.66 16.41 13.33
CA VAL A 19 -16.26 15.08 13.46
C VAL A 19 -15.82 14.22 12.27
N LEU A 20 -15.31 13.02 12.56
CA LEU A 20 -14.91 12.05 11.54
C LEU A 20 -15.87 10.86 11.53
N SER A 21 -16.15 10.33 10.35
CA SER A 21 -17.00 9.16 10.13
C SER A 21 -16.52 8.33 8.94
N ASN A 22 -17.22 7.23 8.64
CA ASN A 22 -16.90 6.35 7.50
C ASN A 22 -15.44 5.83 7.53
N GLY A 23 -15.02 5.27 8.66
CA GLY A 23 -13.63 4.85 8.85
C GLY A 23 -12.63 6.01 8.79
N ASN A 24 -13.03 7.19 9.26
CA ASN A 24 -12.26 8.44 9.20
C ASN A 24 -11.97 8.95 7.78
N LEU A 25 -12.74 8.55 6.77
CA LEU A 25 -12.61 9.10 5.41
C LEU A 25 -13.53 10.30 5.16
N SER A 26 -14.57 10.46 5.98
CA SER A 26 -15.49 11.59 5.91
C SER A 26 -15.26 12.54 7.09
N ALA A 27 -15.18 13.84 6.81
CA ALA A 27 -14.99 14.88 7.81
C ALA A 27 -16.10 15.93 7.73
N ILE A 28 -16.61 16.32 8.89
CA ILE A 28 -17.45 17.49 9.09
C ILE A 28 -16.65 18.49 9.93
N THR A 29 -16.41 19.67 9.38
CA THR A 29 -15.73 20.78 10.06
C THR A 29 -16.71 21.93 10.18
N PRO A 30 -17.22 22.27 11.38
CA PRO A 30 -18.31 23.23 11.53
C PRO A 30 -17.86 24.70 11.38
N SER A 31 -16.55 24.95 11.28
CA SER A 31 -16.06 26.31 11.03
C SER A 31 -14.67 26.37 10.42
N SER A 32 -14.26 27.59 10.06
CA SER A 32 -12.91 27.90 9.56
C SER A 32 -11.82 27.65 10.60
N SER A 33 -12.21 27.54 11.87
CA SER A 33 -11.34 27.17 12.98
C SER A 33 -11.23 25.66 13.19
N ALA A 34 -11.81 24.83 12.32
CA ALA A 34 -11.73 23.38 12.42
C ALA A 34 -11.25 22.77 11.10
N LYS A 35 -10.22 21.92 11.16
CA LYS A 35 -9.67 21.22 10.00
C LYS A 35 -9.54 19.73 10.26
N ALA A 36 -9.85 18.92 9.26
CA ALA A 36 -9.35 17.55 9.20
C ALA A 36 -8.07 17.53 8.39
N ARG A 37 -6.98 17.05 8.98
CA ARG A 37 -5.70 16.81 8.30
C ARG A 37 -5.52 15.31 8.11
N CYS A 38 -4.90 14.89 7.03
CA CYS A 38 -4.57 13.49 6.79
C CYS A 38 -3.57 12.95 7.84
N SER A 39 -3.63 11.66 8.16
CA SER A 39 -2.74 10.99 9.12
C SER A 39 -1.29 10.88 8.65
N VAL A 40 -1.04 10.96 7.34
CA VAL A 40 0.28 10.79 6.74
C VAL A 40 0.59 11.97 5.83
N GLY A 41 1.79 12.53 6.00
CA GLY A 41 2.32 13.59 5.16
C GLY A 41 3.32 13.05 4.14
N LYS A 42 3.55 13.80 3.07
CA LYS A 42 4.49 13.46 2.00
C LYS A 42 5.57 14.54 1.85
N THR A 43 6.75 14.13 1.38
CA THR A 43 7.91 15.01 1.13
C THR A 43 8.48 14.89 -0.29
N SER A 44 8.10 13.86 -1.07
CA SER A 44 8.56 13.61 -2.44
C SER A 44 7.50 12.84 -3.23
N GLY A 45 7.62 12.74 -4.56
CA GLY A 45 6.74 11.97 -5.43
C GLY A 45 5.50 12.72 -5.92
N LYS A 46 4.70 12.05 -6.77
CA LYS A 46 3.48 12.58 -7.37
C LYS A 46 2.25 11.86 -6.83
N TRP A 47 1.35 12.61 -6.21
CA TRP A 47 0.23 12.07 -5.45
C TRP A 47 -1.11 12.61 -5.92
N TYR A 48 -2.11 11.73 -5.89
CA TYR A 48 -3.47 11.99 -6.32
C TYR A 48 -4.48 11.51 -5.28
N TRP A 49 -5.48 12.33 -4.99
CA TRP A 49 -6.67 11.95 -4.23
C TRP A 49 -7.88 12.75 -4.70
N GLU A 50 -9.07 12.28 -4.33
CA GLU A 50 -10.35 12.95 -4.65
C GLU A 50 -11.11 13.32 -3.40
N ILE A 51 -11.79 14.46 -3.42
CA ILE A 51 -12.74 14.88 -2.40
C ILE A 51 -14.13 14.99 -3.03
N SER A 52 -15.12 14.32 -2.42
CA SER A 52 -16.54 14.45 -2.75
C SER A 52 -17.32 15.06 -1.59
N PHE A 53 -18.50 15.60 -1.89
CA PHE A 53 -19.29 16.37 -0.93
C PHE A 53 -20.68 15.77 -0.74
N SER A 54 -21.22 15.87 0.46
CA SER A 54 -22.62 15.54 0.78
C SER A 54 -23.11 16.36 1.99
N GLY A 55 -24.40 16.19 2.35
CA GLY A 55 -25.02 16.93 3.45
C GLY A 55 -25.31 18.39 3.11
N THR A 56 -25.24 19.28 4.10
CA THR A 56 -25.40 20.73 3.87
C THR A 56 -24.16 21.30 3.18
N PHE A 57 -24.32 21.97 2.04
CA PHE A 57 -23.16 22.50 1.30
C PHE A 57 -22.71 23.88 1.83
N GLY A 58 -21.93 23.82 2.90
CA GLY A 58 -21.42 24.96 3.66
C GLY A 58 -19.95 25.28 3.39
N ASN A 59 -19.69 26.16 2.41
CA ASN A 59 -18.39 26.79 2.16
C ASN A 59 -17.14 25.89 2.27
N PRO A 60 -17.09 24.70 1.64
CA PRO A 60 -15.96 23.80 1.75
C PRO A 60 -14.66 24.43 1.24
N ASN A 61 -13.55 24.06 1.86
CA ASN A 61 -12.19 24.39 1.47
C ASN A 61 -11.34 23.11 1.53
N LEU A 62 -10.46 22.91 0.55
CA LEU A 62 -9.62 21.72 0.49
C LEU A 62 -8.26 22.04 -0.12
N GLY A 63 -7.27 21.22 0.19
CA GLY A 63 -5.94 21.34 -0.38
C GLY A 63 -4.90 20.66 0.47
N ILE A 64 -3.77 21.33 0.69
CA ILE A 64 -2.70 20.85 1.55
C ILE A 64 -2.34 21.84 2.66
N VAL A 65 -1.86 21.29 3.77
CA VAL A 65 -1.23 22.00 4.87
C VAL A 65 0.15 21.40 5.18
N ASN A 66 1.05 22.18 5.77
CA ASN A 66 2.30 21.63 6.33
C ASN A 66 2.16 21.19 7.80
N SER A 67 3.23 20.66 8.38
CA SER A 67 3.27 20.23 9.78
C SER A 67 2.97 21.35 10.79
N SER A 68 3.22 22.62 10.45
CA SER A 68 3.05 23.79 11.30
C SER A 68 1.68 24.47 11.20
N ALA A 69 0.75 23.94 10.41
CA ALA A 69 -0.59 24.49 10.28
C ALA A 69 -1.40 24.39 11.58
N ILE A 70 -2.24 25.40 11.83
CA ILE A 70 -3.08 25.47 13.03
C ILE A 70 -4.43 24.84 12.69
N LEU A 71 -4.74 23.71 13.33
CA LEU A 71 -5.93 22.92 13.02
C LEU A 71 -7.19 23.37 13.80
N SER A 72 -7.01 24.14 14.87
CA SER A 72 -8.04 24.60 15.82
C SER A 72 -8.32 26.12 15.75
N ALA A 73 -7.80 26.81 14.74
CA ALA A 73 -8.07 28.22 14.46
C ALA A 73 -8.05 28.48 12.95
N SER A 74 -8.59 29.61 12.51
CA SER A 74 -8.46 30.05 11.11
C SER A 74 -7.01 30.45 10.84
N ASP A 75 -6.42 29.85 9.81
CA ASP A 75 -5.05 30.13 9.34
C ASP A 75 -5.00 30.18 7.80
N ALA A 76 -6.14 30.49 7.15
CA ALA A 76 -6.28 30.46 5.70
C ALA A 76 -5.27 31.36 4.96
N ASN A 77 -4.79 32.43 5.61
CA ASN A 77 -3.80 33.36 5.04
C ASN A 77 -2.35 33.00 5.42
N SER A 78 -2.14 31.89 6.12
CA SER A 78 -0.81 31.44 6.52
C SER A 78 -0.05 30.85 5.35
N ALA A 79 1.28 31.01 5.37
CA ALA A 79 2.17 30.31 4.45
C ALA A 79 2.09 28.78 4.57
N ASN A 80 1.47 28.27 5.64
CA ASN A 80 1.29 26.86 5.94
C ASN A 80 0.14 26.19 5.17
N VAL A 81 -0.67 26.95 4.42
CA VAL A 81 -1.85 26.45 3.71
C VAL A 81 -1.70 26.69 2.22
N ARG A 82 -2.14 25.73 1.39
CA ARG A 82 -2.40 25.93 -0.04
C ARG A 82 -3.73 25.28 -0.35
N SER A 83 -4.73 26.06 -0.75
CA SER A 83 -6.09 25.54 -0.88
C SER A 83 -6.87 26.14 -2.02
N TYR A 84 -7.90 25.40 -2.42
CA TYR A 84 -8.93 25.78 -3.36
C TYR A 84 -10.26 25.86 -2.60
N TYR A 85 -10.82 27.07 -2.57
CA TYR A 85 -12.06 27.38 -1.88
C TYR A 85 -13.25 27.34 -2.83
N VAL A 86 -14.44 27.05 -2.30
CA VAL A 86 -15.69 26.78 -3.04
C VAL A 86 -16.02 27.78 -4.15
N ASP A 87 -15.63 29.05 -3.99
CA ASP A 87 -15.95 30.13 -4.93
C ASP A 87 -14.94 30.34 -6.05
N GLY A 88 -13.91 29.49 -6.16
CA GLY A 88 -12.88 29.65 -7.20
C GLY A 88 -11.59 30.29 -6.72
N ARG A 89 -11.51 30.75 -5.47
CA ARG A 89 -10.29 31.37 -4.95
C ARG A 89 -9.26 30.35 -4.50
N LYS A 90 -7.98 30.75 -4.59
CA LYS A 90 -6.88 30.06 -3.92
C LYS A 90 -6.36 30.83 -2.71
N PHE A 91 -5.87 30.08 -1.73
CA PHE A 91 -5.24 30.60 -0.52
C PHE A 91 -3.77 30.16 -0.43
N PRO A 92 -2.89 30.97 0.19
CA PRO A 92 -3.19 32.10 1.07
C PRO A 92 -3.35 33.46 0.36
N GLU A 93 -3.19 33.51 -0.95
CA GLU A 93 -3.19 34.77 -1.72
C GLU A 93 -4.57 35.44 -1.79
N ILE A 94 -5.65 34.68 -1.55
CA ILE A 94 -7.04 35.14 -1.69
C ILE A 94 -7.30 35.75 -3.07
N SER A 95 -6.86 35.04 -4.11
CA SER A 95 -6.97 35.48 -5.49
C SER A 95 -7.81 34.49 -6.31
N SER A 96 -8.37 34.97 -7.42
CA SER A 96 -9.09 34.10 -8.37
C SER A 96 -8.13 33.06 -8.96
N TYR A 97 -8.61 31.83 -9.10
CA TYR A 97 -7.82 30.70 -9.58
C TYR A 97 -8.63 29.77 -10.49
N ALA A 98 -9.77 29.29 -10.01
CA ALA A 98 -10.54 28.23 -10.65
C ALA A 98 -12.03 28.58 -10.73
N SER A 99 -12.82 27.69 -11.34
CA SER A 99 -14.28 27.78 -11.29
C SER A 99 -14.79 27.64 -9.85
N ASN A 100 -16.04 27.98 -9.58
CA ASN A 100 -16.69 27.55 -8.33
C ASN A 100 -17.04 26.04 -8.39
N TYR A 101 -17.30 25.42 -7.24
CA TYR A 101 -17.81 24.05 -7.16
C TYR A 101 -18.99 23.90 -6.21
N THR A 102 -19.74 22.82 -6.39
CA THR A 102 -21.03 22.53 -5.74
C THR A 102 -21.04 21.13 -5.14
N ILE A 103 -22.10 20.77 -4.43
CA ILE A 103 -22.21 19.50 -3.70
C ILE A 103 -22.06 18.24 -4.55
N ASN A 104 -22.40 18.30 -5.84
CA ASN A 104 -22.33 17.13 -6.72
C ASN A 104 -20.99 17.01 -7.46
N ASP A 105 -20.09 17.96 -7.26
CA ASP A 105 -18.78 17.95 -7.87
C ASP A 105 -17.81 17.04 -7.10
N THR A 106 -16.78 16.60 -7.79
CA THR A 106 -15.64 15.90 -7.18
C THR A 106 -14.39 16.68 -7.54
N ILE A 107 -13.61 17.02 -6.52
CA ILE A 107 -12.35 17.75 -6.70
C ILE A 107 -11.19 16.78 -6.55
N SER A 108 -10.43 16.60 -7.62
CA SER A 108 -9.17 15.87 -7.57
C SER A 108 -8.04 16.82 -7.20
N VAL A 109 -7.10 16.35 -6.39
CA VAL A 109 -5.92 17.11 -6.00
C VAL A 109 -4.68 16.41 -6.53
N LEU A 110 -3.87 17.14 -7.27
CA LEU A 110 -2.66 16.67 -7.92
C LEU A 110 -1.47 17.37 -7.26
N LEU A 111 -0.73 16.62 -6.47
CA LEU A 111 0.42 17.10 -5.71
C LEU A 111 1.70 16.51 -6.31
N ASP A 112 2.48 17.32 -7.02
CA ASP A 112 3.78 16.92 -7.56
C ASP A 112 4.88 17.51 -6.67
N LEU A 113 5.42 16.70 -5.77
CA LEU A 113 6.53 17.08 -4.88
C LEU A 113 7.90 16.87 -5.52
N ASP A 114 7.96 16.37 -6.75
CA ASP A 114 9.22 16.32 -7.50
C ASP A 114 9.46 17.67 -8.19
N SER A 115 8.39 18.28 -8.70
CA SER A 115 8.41 19.57 -9.40
C SER A 115 7.93 20.74 -8.53
N GLY A 116 7.36 20.45 -7.35
CA GLY A 116 6.89 21.48 -6.42
C GLY A 116 5.56 22.13 -6.79
N THR A 117 4.67 21.44 -7.51
CA THR A 117 3.42 22.00 -8.02
C THR A 117 2.18 21.38 -7.37
N LEU A 118 1.15 22.19 -7.20
CA LEU A 118 -0.19 21.79 -6.77
C LEU A 118 -1.22 22.22 -7.81
N GLU A 119 -2.02 21.28 -8.26
CA GLU A 119 -3.10 21.48 -9.23
C GLU A 119 -4.40 20.85 -8.70
N PHE A 120 -5.53 21.41 -9.11
CA PHE A 120 -6.85 20.89 -8.78
C PHE A 120 -7.63 20.61 -10.05
N TRP A 121 -8.34 19.49 -10.08
CA TRP A 121 -9.28 19.17 -11.14
C TRP A 121 -10.71 19.22 -10.60
N LYS A 122 -11.64 19.76 -11.40
CA LYS A 122 -13.06 19.67 -11.13
C LYS A 122 -13.67 18.67 -12.10
N ASN A 123 -14.23 17.57 -11.58
CA ASN A 123 -14.82 16.50 -12.37
C ASN A 123 -13.91 15.99 -13.51
N GLY A 124 -12.62 15.80 -13.21
CA GLY A 124 -11.63 15.34 -14.18
C GLY A 124 -11.06 16.42 -15.11
N ILE A 125 -11.48 17.68 -14.99
CA ILE A 125 -10.98 18.79 -15.81
C ILE A 125 -10.03 19.69 -15.02
N SER A 126 -8.82 19.87 -15.54
CA SER A 126 -7.80 20.76 -14.99
C SER A 126 -8.32 22.17 -14.76
N GLN A 127 -7.95 22.75 -13.61
CA GLN A 127 -8.13 24.17 -13.29
C GLN A 127 -6.79 24.95 -13.39
N GLY A 128 -5.74 24.34 -13.95
CA GLY A 128 -4.38 24.88 -14.00
C GLY A 128 -3.60 24.69 -12.69
N PHE A 129 -2.34 25.12 -12.65
CA PHE A 129 -1.56 25.07 -11.41
C PHE A 129 -2.02 26.14 -10.43
N SER A 130 -2.43 25.74 -9.23
CA SER A 130 -2.74 26.65 -8.13
C SER A 130 -1.47 27.30 -7.59
N HIS A 131 -0.45 26.47 -7.33
CA HIS A 131 0.80 26.89 -6.71
C HIS A 131 1.98 26.09 -7.25
N THR A 132 3.16 26.71 -7.28
CA THR A 132 4.41 26.12 -7.81
C THR A 132 5.57 26.21 -6.80
N ASN A 133 5.27 26.54 -5.54
CA ASN A 133 6.24 26.71 -4.46
C ASN A 133 6.04 25.67 -3.34
N ILE A 134 5.61 24.46 -3.68
CA ILE A 134 5.26 23.47 -2.66
C ILE A 134 6.50 22.93 -1.93
N LEU A 135 7.66 22.84 -2.60
CA LEU A 135 8.90 22.32 -2.00
C LEU A 135 9.34 23.09 -0.74
N SER A 136 9.03 24.39 -0.67
CA SER A 136 9.40 25.21 0.50
C SER A 136 8.53 24.95 1.74
N MET A 137 7.46 24.14 1.61
CA MET A 137 6.54 23.85 2.72
C MET A 137 7.02 22.72 3.64
N GLY A 138 8.04 21.94 3.24
CA GLY A 138 8.45 20.74 3.95
C GLY A 138 7.44 19.60 3.78
N THR A 139 7.19 18.83 4.86
CA THR A 139 6.17 17.78 4.83
C THR A 139 4.77 18.37 4.71
N VAL A 140 4.01 17.93 3.71
CA VAL A 140 2.66 18.40 3.44
C VAL A 140 1.62 17.28 3.56
N TYR A 141 0.40 17.65 3.92
CA TYR A 141 -0.71 16.77 4.24
C TYR A 141 -1.98 17.27 3.56
N PRO A 142 -2.80 16.41 2.95
CA PRO A 142 -4.16 16.75 2.56
C PRO A 142 -4.92 17.29 3.76
N PHE A 143 -5.79 18.27 3.49
CA PHE A 143 -6.74 18.75 4.48
C PHE A 143 -8.06 19.14 3.85
N VAL A 144 -9.07 19.19 4.71
CA VAL A 144 -10.37 19.79 4.43
C VAL A 144 -10.83 20.67 5.60
N SER A 145 -11.55 21.73 5.29
CA SER A 145 -12.19 22.63 6.26
C SER A 145 -13.46 23.27 5.68
N SER A 146 -14.19 24.03 6.49
CA SER A 146 -15.34 24.83 6.02
C SER A 146 -15.11 26.30 6.36
N GLY A 147 -15.55 27.21 5.51
CA GLY A 147 -15.58 28.65 5.79
C GLY A 147 -16.84 29.12 6.52
N GLN A 148 -17.74 28.22 6.93
CA GLN A 148 -18.98 28.57 7.63
C GLN A 148 -18.73 28.83 9.13
N SER A 149 -19.75 29.31 9.85
CA SER A 149 -19.73 29.55 11.30
C SER A 149 -20.84 28.77 12.04
N ALA A 150 -21.25 27.59 11.56
CA ALA A 150 -22.41 26.83 12.09
C ALA A 150 -22.23 25.30 12.01
N SER A 151 -23.01 24.56 12.82
CA SER A 151 -22.89 23.11 13.00
C SER A 151 -23.23 22.25 11.78
N ASP A 152 -24.09 22.72 10.89
CA ASP A 152 -24.51 21.99 9.69
C ASP A 152 -23.56 22.28 8.53
N ALA A 153 -22.40 21.63 8.54
CA ALA A 153 -21.34 21.83 7.56
C ALA A 153 -21.26 20.69 6.53
N THR A 154 -20.61 20.98 5.40
CA THR A 154 -20.36 20.01 4.32
C THR A 154 -19.66 18.78 4.85
N VAL A 155 -20.20 17.61 4.52
CA VAL A 155 -19.49 16.35 4.68
C VAL A 155 -18.50 16.24 3.52
N MET A 156 -17.21 16.31 3.82
CA MET A 156 -16.14 16.18 2.83
C MET A 156 -15.52 14.79 2.96
N THR A 157 -15.67 13.97 1.93
CA THR A 157 -15.20 12.58 1.92
C THR A 157 -13.98 12.45 1.01
N ALA A 158 -12.87 11.98 1.56
CA ALA A 158 -11.67 11.69 0.80
C ALA A 158 -11.68 10.26 0.25
N ASN A 159 -11.31 10.14 -1.02
CA ASN A 159 -10.73 8.93 -1.56
C ASN A 159 -9.22 9.16 -1.74
N PHE A 160 -8.41 8.60 -0.83
CA PHE A 160 -6.94 8.62 -0.96
C PHE A 160 -6.42 7.53 -1.92
N GLY A 161 -7.32 6.73 -2.51
CA GLY A 161 -7.03 5.67 -3.47
C GLY A 161 -7.00 4.26 -2.88
N ALA A 162 -7.64 4.07 -1.72
CA ALA A 162 -7.99 2.74 -1.23
C ALA A 162 -9.16 2.12 -2.03
N SER A 163 -10.01 2.96 -2.63
CA SER A 163 -11.05 2.58 -3.58
C SER A 163 -10.78 3.20 -4.95
N THR A 164 -11.40 2.65 -5.99
CA THR A 164 -11.26 3.16 -7.38
C THR A 164 -11.62 4.65 -7.46
N PHE A 165 -10.74 5.44 -8.06
CA PHE A 165 -11.01 6.85 -8.34
C PHE A 165 -12.12 7.01 -9.37
N LYS A 166 -12.90 8.09 -9.24
CA LYS A 166 -13.92 8.46 -10.22
C LYS A 166 -13.27 8.94 -11.52
N PHE A 167 -12.13 9.62 -11.43
CA PHE A 167 -11.34 10.09 -12.56
C PHE A 167 -9.96 9.44 -12.54
N THR A 168 -9.49 9.04 -13.73
CA THR A 168 -8.18 8.42 -13.88
C THR A 168 -7.08 9.45 -13.61
N PRO A 169 -6.16 9.18 -12.65
CA PRO A 169 -5.01 10.06 -12.42
C PRO A 169 -4.14 10.18 -13.68
N PRO A 170 -3.45 11.31 -13.90
CA PRO A 170 -2.45 11.40 -14.96
C PRO A 170 -1.33 10.37 -14.79
N ALA A 171 -0.64 10.09 -15.90
CA ALA A 171 0.54 9.23 -15.88
C ALA A 171 1.58 9.72 -14.85
N GLY A 172 2.08 8.80 -14.03
CA GLY A 172 3.06 9.07 -12.99
C GLY A 172 2.49 9.51 -11.65
N PHE A 173 1.20 9.90 -11.56
CA PHE A 173 0.56 10.20 -10.29
C PHE A 173 0.04 8.93 -9.62
N LEU A 174 0.38 8.79 -8.35
CA LEU A 174 0.05 7.62 -7.55
C LEU A 174 -1.07 7.96 -6.55
N PRO A 175 -1.92 6.98 -6.17
CA PRO A 175 -2.80 7.11 -5.02
C PRO A 175 -2.09 7.71 -3.81
N TYR A 176 -2.68 8.72 -3.15
CA TYR A 176 -2.08 9.30 -1.95
C TYR A 176 -1.88 8.26 -0.82
N ALA A 177 -2.75 7.25 -0.76
CA ALA A 177 -2.69 6.11 0.16
C ALA A 177 -1.51 5.16 -0.09
N TRP A 178 -0.77 5.30 -1.20
CA TRP A 178 0.46 4.51 -1.40
C TRP A 178 1.57 5.06 -0.52
N GLU A 179 2.16 4.21 0.32
CA GLU A 179 3.43 4.56 0.95
C GLU A 179 4.60 4.22 0.03
N THR A 180 5.53 5.18 -0.08
CA THR A 180 6.88 4.91 -0.55
C THR A 180 7.58 4.10 0.53
N VAL A 181 7.95 2.87 0.18
CA VAL A 181 8.87 2.09 1.00
C VAL A 181 10.27 2.54 0.59
N ASP A 182 11.02 3.15 1.50
CA ASP A 182 12.40 3.54 1.25
C ASP A 182 13.21 2.28 1.01
N LYS A 183 13.60 2.08 -0.24
CA LYS A 183 14.34 0.90 -0.66
C LYS A 183 15.78 1.26 -0.99
N PHE A 184 16.70 0.44 -0.50
CA PHE A 184 18.12 0.61 -0.75
C PHE A 184 18.77 -0.70 -1.20
N LEU A 185 19.86 -0.57 -1.96
CA LEU A 185 20.73 -1.69 -2.30
C LEU A 185 21.99 -1.58 -1.44
N VAL A 186 22.55 -2.71 -1.05
CA VAL A 186 23.85 -2.77 -0.40
C VAL A 186 24.91 -2.89 -1.49
N LEU A 187 25.89 -2.00 -1.54
CA LEU A 187 27.00 -2.10 -2.49
C LEU A 187 28.23 -2.67 -1.79
N LYS A 188 28.88 -3.64 -2.43
CA LYS A 188 30.19 -4.16 -2.03
C LYS A 188 30.97 -4.56 -3.29
N ASP A 189 32.18 -4.02 -3.44
CA ASP A 189 33.08 -4.31 -4.57
C ASP A 189 32.39 -4.14 -5.94
N GLU A 190 31.64 -3.03 -6.12
CA GLU A 190 30.84 -2.70 -7.31
C GLU A 190 29.68 -3.66 -7.62
N ILE A 191 29.43 -4.65 -6.75
CA ILE A 191 28.28 -5.53 -6.83
C ILE A 191 27.19 -4.98 -5.92
N ALA A 192 25.99 -4.83 -6.46
CA ALA A 192 24.83 -4.46 -5.68
C ALA A 192 24.07 -5.71 -5.22
N TYR A 193 23.64 -5.67 -3.96
CA TYR A 193 22.89 -6.73 -3.30
C TYR A 193 21.51 -6.19 -2.94
N GLY A 194 20.51 -7.01 -3.21
CA GLY A 194 19.12 -6.77 -2.89
C GLY A 194 18.44 -8.05 -2.42
N ALA A 195 17.12 -8.02 -2.32
CA ALA A 195 16.28 -9.16 -2.02
C ALA A 195 14.87 -9.04 -2.63
N VAL A 196 14.26 -10.17 -2.94
CA VAL A 196 12.85 -10.27 -3.32
C VAL A 196 12.13 -11.13 -2.30
N PRO A 197 10.96 -10.74 -1.77
CA PRO A 197 10.24 -11.53 -0.77
C PRO A 197 9.54 -12.72 -1.43
N SER A 198 10.28 -13.68 -1.96
CA SER A 198 9.78 -14.80 -2.78
C SER A 198 10.01 -16.18 -2.18
N GLN A 199 10.71 -16.30 -1.06
CA GLN A 199 10.97 -17.62 -0.45
C GLN A 199 9.74 -18.06 0.35
N PRO A 200 8.99 -19.10 -0.06
CA PRO A 200 7.83 -19.56 0.69
C PRO A 200 8.27 -20.11 2.05
N LEU A 201 7.56 -19.73 3.10
CA LEU A 201 7.81 -20.13 4.48
C LEU A 201 6.97 -21.34 4.88
N VAL A 202 5.74 -21.45 4.39
CA VAL A 202 4.86 -22.59 4.67
C VAL A 202 5.05 -23.63 3.56
N PRO A 203 5.48 -24.87 3.87
CA PRO A 203 5.55 -25.93 2.87
C PRO A 203 4.15 -26.27 2.37
N LYS A 204 4.05 -26.82 1.16
CA LYS A 204 2.76 -27.32 0.65
C LYS A 204 2.27 -28.44 1.57
N LEU A 205 1.10 -28.24 2.17
CA LEU A 205 0.58 -29.15 3.17
C LEU A 205 -0.33 -30.22 2.56
N THR A 206 -0.30 -31.40 3.17
CA THR A 206 -1.27 -32.51 2.95
C THR A 206 -2.03 -32.87 4.22
N SER A 207 -1.75 -32.17 5.32
CA SER A 207 -2.40 -32.31 6.63
C SER A 207 -2.25 -31.01 7.44
N ALA A 208 -2.94 -30.91 8.58
CA ALA A 208 -2.84 -29.73 9.47
C ALA A 208 -1.45 -29.54 10.10
N VAL A 209 -0.59 -30.56 10.05
CA VAL A 209 0.79 -30.50 10.55
C VAL A 209 1.74 -30.65 9.37
N GLY A 210 2.67 -29.70 9.23
CA GLY A 210 3.75 -29.73 8.25
C GLY A 210 5.10 -29.94 8.92
N GLU A 211 6.16 -30.03 8.11
CA GLU A 211 7.52 -30.29 8.58
C GLU A 211 8.08 -29.19 9.49
N ASN A 212 7.64 -27.94 9.29
CA ASN A 212 8.15 -26.77 10.01
C ASN A 212 7.10 -26.07 10.88
N GLY A 213 5.95 -26.69 11.13
CA GLY A 213 4.89 -26.10 11.93
C GLY A 213 3.53 -26.74 11.75
N SER A 214 2.49 -26.00 12.15
CA SER A 214 1.10 -26.46 12.09
C SER A 214 0.13 -25.33 11.77
N VAL A 215 -0.96 -25.66 11.08
CA VAL A 215 -2.04 -24.73 10.76
C VAL A 215 -2.78 -24.32 12.03
N ILE A 216 -3.09 -23.02 12.15
CA ILE A 216 -4.00 -22.47 13.16
C ILE A 216 -5.21 -21.88 12.45
N SER A 217 -6.41 -22.09 12.98
CA SER A 217 -7.64 -21.65 12.32
C SER A 217 -8.81 -21.50 13.28
N SER A 218 -9.79 -20.69 12.90
CA SER A 218 -11.12 -20.68 13.50
C SER A 218 -11.97 -21.91 13.10
N GLY A 219 -13.22 -22.00 13.56
CA GLY A 219 -14.15 -23.07 13.22
C GLY A 219 -14.38 -23.22 11.70
N ALA A 220 -14.56 -24.47 11.24
CA ALA A 220 -14.50 -24.82 9.81
C ALA A 220 -15.50 -25.90 9.39
N TYR A 221 -15.91 -25.87 8.11
CA TYR A 221 -16.58 -26.99 7.43
C TYR A 221 -15.60 -27.93 6.73
N THR A 222 -14.45 -27.39 6.30
CA THR A 222 -13.43 -28.13 5.54
C THR A 222 -12.12 -28.17 6.31
N SER A 223 -11.21 -29.04 5.88
CA SER A 223 -9.88 -29.12 6.47
C SER A 223 -9.12 -27.80 6.31
N ASN A 224 -8.52 -27.32 7.40
CA ASN A 224 -7.82 -26.03 7.44
C ASN A 224 -6.55 -25.98 6.59
N TRP A 225 -5.88 -27.12 6.40
CA TRP A 225 -4.68 -27.20 5.57
C TRP A 225 -4.93 -27.01 4.08
N PHE A 226 -6.18 -27.07 3.61
CA PHE A 226 -6.55 -26.68 2.23
C PHE A 226 -6.20 -25.22 1.92
N ALA A 227 -6.07 -24.35 2.92
CA ALA A 227 -5.56 -22.99 2.69
C ALA A 227 -4.08 -22.98 2.25
N PHE A 228 -3.30 -24.02 2.55
CA PHE A 228 -1.83 -24.04 2.42
C PHE A 228 -1.32 -25.22 1.56
N ASP A 229 -2.19 -25.93 0.84
CA ASP A 229 -1.80 -27.04 -0.06
C ASP A 229 -1.21 -26.53 -1.40
N GLY A 230 -1.38 -25.24 -1.69
CA GLY A 230 -0.92 -24.58 -2.91
C GLY A 230 -1.84 -24.79 -4.12
N ASP A 231 -2.99 -25.42 -3.93
CA ASP A 231 -4.06 -25.50 -4.92
C ASP A 231 -5.00 -24.29 -4.75
N LYS A 232 -5.42 -23.72 -5.87
CA LYS A 232 -6.30 -22.53 -5.90
C LYS A 232 -7.78 -22.93 -5.90
N SER A 233 -8.08 -24.21 -6.10
CA SER A 233 -9.45 -24.76 -6.20
C SER A 233 -9.96 -25.34 -4.88
N THR A 234 -9.05 -25.74 -3.98
CA THR A 234 -9.35 -26.19 -2.61
C THR A 234 -9.32 -25.01 -1.64
N ALA A 235 -10.17 -25.05 -0.61
CA ALA A 235 -10.32 -23.94 0.33
C ALA A 235 -10.55 -24.39 1.77
N TYR A 236 -9.93 -23.70 2.72
CA TYR A 236 -10.42 -23.65 4.09
C TYR A 236 -11.68 -22.79 4.14
N THR A 237 -12.79 -23.36 4.61
CA THR A 237 -14.09 -22.72 4.64
C THR A 237 -14.59 -22.61 6.09
N THR A 238 -14.87 -21.39 6.56
CA THR A 238 -15.37 -21.16 7.93
C THR A 238 -16.79 -21.69 8.09
N ASN A 239 -17.15 -22.11 9.30
CA ASN A 239 -18.50 -22.60 9.63
C ASN A 239 -19.40 -21.58 10.35
N PHE A 240 -19.06 -20.29 10.25
CA PHE A 240 -19.76 -19.21 10.94
C PHE A 240 -19.55 -17.87 10.23
N VAL A 241 -20.44 -16.91 10.55
CA VAL A 241 -20.34 -15.51 10.16
C VAL A 241 -19.34 -14.80 11.08
N PRO A 242 -18.24 -14.26 10.54
CA PRO A 242 -17.27 -13.50 11.34
C PRO A 242 -17.93 -12.27 11.97
N SER A 243 -17.51 -11.97 13.20
CA SER A 243 -17.91 -10.77 13.93
C SER A 243 -16.79 -10.32 14.87
N THR A 244 -16.93 -9.16 15.51
CA THR A 244 -15.95 -8.68 16.50
C THR A 244 -15.80 -9.65 17.68
N GLY A 245 -16.87 -10.33 18.10
CA GLY A 245 -16.82 -11.31 19.19
C GLY A 245 -16.35 -12.70 18.77
N ALA A 246 -16.36 -13.00 17.47
CA ALA A 246 -15.91 -14.25 16.90
C ALA A 246 -15.25 -13.96 15.54
N PRO A 247 -13.97 -13.54 15.52
CA PRO A 247 -13.27 -13.28 14.27
C PRO A 247 -12.95 -14.60 13.54
N ALA A 248 -13.02 -14.57 12.21
CA ALA A 248 -12.52 -15.64 11.37
C ALA A 248 -11.02 -15.48 11.16
N TYR A 249 -10.28 -16.57 11.28
CA TYR A 249 -8.85 -16.55 11.02
C TYR A 249 -8.31 -17.87 10.47
N ILE A 250 -7.23 -17.74 9.72
CA ILE A 250 -6.39 -18.85 9.23
C ILE A 250 -4.94 -18.41 9.30
N GLY A 251 -4.05 -19.32 9.64
CA GLY A 251 -2.66 -18.99 9.87
C GLY A 251 -1.77 -20.20 10.06
N TYR A 252 -0.52 -19.94 10.41
CA TYR A 252 0.48 -20.96 10.64
C TYR A 252 1.28 -20.65 11.91
N LYS A 253 1.52 -21.70 12.70
CA LYS A 253 2.47 -21.69 13.81
C LYS A 253 3.74 -22.39 13.34
N PHE A 254 4.83 -21.66 13.26
CA PHE A 254 6.15 -22.20 12.96
C PHE A 254 6.78 -22.85 14.20
N ASN A 255 7.66 -23.83 13.97
CA ASN A 255 8.42 -24.50 15.04
C ASN A 255 9.54 -23.60 15.62
N THR A 256 10.01 -22.65 14.83
CA THR A 256 11.00 -21.63 15.20
C THR A 256 10.48 -20.26 14.81
N PRO A 257 10.93 -19.17 15.45
CA PRO A 257 10.57 -17.83 15.02
C PRO A 257 10.99 -17.61 13.56
N VAL A 258 10.08 -17.08 12.74
CA VAL A 258 10.36 -16.66 11.38
C VAL A 258 9.90 -15.24 11.19
N THR A 259 10.50 -14.54 10.23
CA THR A 259 10.10 -13.18 9.85
C THR A 259 9.32 -13.26 8.54
N VAL A 260 8.03 -12.92 8.57
CA VAL A 260 7.19 -12.84 7.36
C VAL A 260 7.37 -11.46 6.73
N LYS A 261 7.85 -11.41 5.48
CA LYS A 261 8.12 -10.19 4.70
C LYS A 261 7.03 -9.89 3.69
N ARG A 262 6.32 -10.91 3.22
CA ARG A 262 5.16 -10.79 2.34
C ARG A 262 4.19 -11.92 2.61
N TYR A 263 2.93 -11.67 2.34
CA TYR A 263 1.90 -12.69 2.43
C TYR A 263 0.99 -12.63 1.21
N GLU A 264 0.39 -13.79 0.91
CA GLU A 264 -0.55 -13.97 -0.19
C GLU A 264 -1.75 -14.78 0.25
N PHE A 265 -2.84 -14.58 -0.48
CA PHE A 265 -4.06 -15.36 -0.35
C PHE A 265 -4.94 -15.16 -1.58
N LEU A 266 -5.87 -16.08 -1.80
CA LEU A 266 -7.02 -15.93 -2.69
C LEU A 266 -8.29 -16.01 -1.83
N VAL A 267 -8.87 -14.86 -1.52
CA VAL A 267 -10.12 -14.71 -0.76
C VAL A 267 -10.68 -13.30 -0.95
N GLY A 268 -12.01 -13.16 -0.97
CA GLY A 268 -12.71 -11.88 -1.12
C GLY A 268 -12.75 -11.01 0.14
N LEU A 269 -11.63 -10.80 0.85
CA LEU A 269 -11.61 -9.98 2.06
C LEU A 269 -11.78 -8.49 1.73
N ILE A 270 -12.56 -7.78 2.57
CA ILE A 270 -12.75 -6.33 2.50
C ILE A 270 -11.91 -5.64 3.58
N ASP A 271 -12.07 -6.11 4.82
CA ASP A 271 -11.35 -5.62 5.99
C ASP A 271 -10.66 -6.81 6.66
N PHE A 272 -9.34 -6.76 6.83
CA PHE A 272 -8.59 -7.82 7.49
C PHE A 272 -7.28 -7.33 8.08
N LYS A 273 -6.70 -8.14 8.95
CA LYS A 273 -5.42 -7.90 9.60
C LYS A 273 -4.50 -9.08 9.36
N LEU A 274 -3.21 -8.80 9.14
CA LEU A 274 -2.15 -9.76 9.42
C LEU A 274 -1.73 -9.56 10.86
N MET A 275 -1.80 -10.61 11.66
CA MET A 275 -1.40 -10.59 13.06
C MET A 275 -0.30 -11.60 13.32
N ALA A 276 0.56 -11.29 14.30
CA ALA A 276 1.60 -12.19 14.75
C ALA A 276 1.67 -12.30 16.28
N SER A 277 2.23 -13.38 16.78
CA SER A 277 2.33 -13.66 18.21
C SER A 277 3.52 -14.58 18.53
N ASN A 278 4.01 -14.51 19.76
CA ASN A 278 5.03 -15.44 20.29
C ASN A 278 4.44 -16.54 21.18
N ASP A 279 3.23 -16.34 21.72
CA ASP A 279 2.59 -17.22 22.69
C ASP A 279 1.25 -17.80 22.17
N GLY A 280 0.73 -17.30 21.04
CA GLY A 280 -0.57 -17.67 20.49
C GLY A 280 -1.75 -16.99 21.20
N VAL A 281 -1.50 -16.14 22.18
CA VAL A 281 -2.51 -15.48 23.03
C VAL A 281 -2.44 -13.96 22.86
N SER A 282 -1.25 -13.39 22.95
CA SER A 282 -0.97 -11.96 22.81
C SER A 282 -0.59 -11.66 21.37
N TRP A 283 -1.45 -10.93 20.66
CA TRP A 283 -1.30 -10.67 19.23
C TRP A 283 -0.92 -9.22 18.94
N VAL A 284 0.10 -9.05 18.11
CA VAL A 284 0.49 -7.76 17.51
C VAL A 284 -0.08 -7.70 16.10
N THR A 285 -0.62 -6.54 15.71
CA THR A 285 -1.07 -6.32 14.33
C THR A 285 0.13 -5.87 13.49
N LEU A 286 0.47 -6.64 12.45
CA LEU A 286 1.57 -6.35 11.54
C LEU A 286 1.12 -5.59 10.28
N ASP A 287 -0.10 -5.84 9.83
CA ASP A 287 -0.70 -5.14 8.70
C ASP A 287 -2.22 -5.02 8.94
N THR A 288 -2.81 -3.91 8.48
CA THR A 288 -4.26 -3.70 8.46
C THR A 288 -4.67 -3.21 7.09
N ARG A 289 -5.61 -3.93 6.49
CA ARG A 289 -6.23 -3.57 5.22
C ARG A 289 -7.71 -3.33 5.45
N SER A 290 -8.22 -2.25 4.88
CA SER A 290 -9.61 -1.88 4.99
C SER A 290 -10.14 -1.36 3.67
N ASN A 291 -11.43 -1.58 3.42
CA ASN A 291 -12.12 -1.19 2.20
C ASN A 291 -11.46 -1.71 0.91
N ILE A 292 -10.82 -2.88 0.96
CA ILE A 292 -10.24 -3.50 -0.23
C ILE A 292 -11.37 -3.94 -1.17
N PRO A 293 -11.31 -3.62 -2.48
CA PRO A 293 -12.27 -4.12 -3.45
C PRO A 293 -12.34 -5.65 -3.42
N VAL A 294 -13.56 -6.20 -3.40
CA VAL A 294 -13.75 -7.65 -3.36
C VAL A 294 -13.08 -8.30 -4.56
N ASN A 295 -12.16 -9.23 -4.29
CA ASN A 295 -11.44 -10.01 -5.30
C ASN A 295 -11.45 -11.49 -4.92
N MET A 296 -12.10 -12.32 -5.75
CA MET A 296 -12.22 -13.76 -5.54
C MET A 296 -11.61 -14.61 -6.67
N THR A 297 -10.88 -13.99 -7.60
CA THR A 297 -10.41 -14.67 -8.82
C THR A 297 -8.89 -14.68 -8.95
N THR A 298 -8.19 -13.73 -8.34
CA THR A 298 -6.73 -13.63 -8.43
C THR A 298 -6.11 -13.61 -7.05
N VAL A 299 -4.93 -14.23 -6.92
CA VAL A 299 -4.13 -14.17 -5.69
C VAL A 299 -3.77 -12.70 -5.43
N GLN A 300 -4.04 -12.27 -4.22
CA GLN A 300 -3.64 -10.97 -3.71
C GLN A 300 -2.35 -11.13 -2.91
N SER A 301 -1.46 -10.15 -3.01
CA SER A 301 -0.16 -10.16 -2.35
C SER A 301 0.13 -8.83 -1.68
N TYR A 302 0.66 -8.87 -0.45
CA TYR A 302 0.93 -7.67 0.32
C TYR A 302 2.28 -7.79 1.05
N ILE A 303 3.08 -6.73 0.99
CA ILE A 303 4.32 -6.62 1.78
C ILE A 303 3.95 -6.30 3.24
N VAL A 304 4.68 -6.90 4.18
CA VAL A 304 4.56 -6.62 5.61
C VAL A 304 5.35 -5.34 5.93
N PRO A 305 4.70 -4.25 6.39
CA PRO A 305 5.38 -2.96 6.60
C PRO A 305 6.47 -2.98 7.68
N LYS A 306 6.25 -3.77 8.74
CA LYS A 306 7.19 -3.94 9.85
C LYS A 306 7.33 -5.42 10.18
N ALA A 307 8.49 -5.98 9.87
CA ALA A 307 8.73 -7.40 9.99
C ALA A 307 9.68 -7.70 11.16
N SER A 308 9.23 -8.54 12.09
CA SER A 308 10.02 -9.05 13.21
C SER A 308 9.76 -10.56 13.34
N PRO A 309 10.67 -11.34 13.96
CA PRO A 309 10.48 -12.78 14.07
C PRO A 309 9.38 -13.13 15.08
N TYR A 310 8.47 -14.00 14.69
CA TYR A 310 7.39 -14.53 15.53
C TYR A 310 7.16 -16.02 15.25
N TYR A 311 6.52 -16.72 16.20
CA TYR A 311 6.12 -18.12 16.00
C TYR A 311 4.79 -18.25 15.27
N TYR A 312 3.84 -17.35 15.53
CA TYR A 312 2.48 -17.45 15.02
C TYR A 312 2.20 -16.31 14.06
N TYR A 313 1.54 -16.63 12.95
CA TYR A 313 1.02 -15.66 11.99
C TYR A 313 -0.39 -16.06 11.56
N LYS A 314 -1.32 -15.10 11.50
CA LYS A 314 -2.68 -15.34 10.99
C LYS A 314 -3.21 -14.15 10.21
N LEU A 315 -4.01 -14.46 9.18
CA LEU A 315 -4.96 -13.53 8.61
C LEU A 315 -6.23 -13.59 9.45
N GLU A 316 -6.70 -12.43 9.91
CA GLU A 316 -7.89 -12.31 10.74
C GLU A 316 -8.86 -11.28 10.15
N THR A 317 -10.16 -11.60 10.17
CA THR A 317 -11.22 -10.68 9.77
C THR A 317 -12.45 -10.82 10.66
N THR A 318 -13.11 -9.71 10.90
CA THR A 318 -14.37 -9.63 11.64
C THR A 318 -15.57 -9.41 10.72
N LYS A 319 -15.36 -9.33 9.40
CA LYS A 319 -16.41 -9.05 8.43
C LYS A 319 -16.23 -9.90 7.17
N ALA A 320 -17.27 -10.66 6.83
CA ALA A 320 -17.27 -11.44 5.61
C ALA A 320 -17.35 -10.56 4.35
N THR A 321 -17.12 -11.20 3.20
CA THR A 321 -17.35 -10.63 1.88
C THR A 321 -18.81 -10.14 1.76
N SER A 322 -19.11 -9.15 0.91
CA SER A 322 -20.46 -8.59 0.77
C SER A 322 -21.53 -9.58 0.26
N VAL A 323 -21.14 -10.81 -0.08
CA VAL A 323 -22.01 -11.79 -0.76
C VAL A 323 -22.21 -13.10 0.00
N ARG A 324 -21.52 -13.35 1.13
CA ARG A 324 -21.61 -14.64 1.85
C ARG A 324 -21.45 -14.52 3.36
N ASP A 325 -22.17 -15.39 4.06
CA ASP A 325 -22.15 -15.57 5.52
C ASP A 325 -20.93 -16.35 6.04
N TRP A 326 -20.00 -16.74 5.17
CA TRP A 326 -18.84 -17.58 5.47
C TRP A 326 -17.68 -17.25 4.52
N ILE A 327 -16.44 -17.56 4.92
CA ILE A 327 -15.23 -17.17 4.20
C ILE A 327 -14.49 -18.41 3.67
N GLN A 328 -13.98 -18.30 2.45
CA GLN A 328 -13.11 -19.29 1.81
C GLN A 328 -11.71 -18.72 1.66
N PHE A 329 -10.74 -19.32 2.33
CA PHE A 329 -9.33 -19.01 2.15
C PHE A 329 -8.67 -20.08 1.27
N ASN A 330 -8.16 -19.64 0.13
CA ASN A 330 -7.43 -20.47 -0.82
C ASN A 330 -6.00 -19.93 -0.95
N ALA A 331 -5.04 -20.79 -1.28
CA ALA A 331 -3.67 -20.42 -1.66
C ALA A 331 -3.02 -19.37 -0.74
N VAL A 332 -3.17 -19.52 0.58
CA VAL A 332 -2.50 -18.70 1.59
C VAL A 332 -1.02 -19.08 1.64
N GLN A 333 -0.15 -18.08 1.64
CA GLN A 333 1.29 -18.28 1.78
C GLN A 333 1.97 -17.10 2.48
N PHE A 334 3.02 -17.41 3.21
CA PHE A 334 3.91 -16.42 3.83
C PHE A 334 5.30 -16.52 3.20
N TYR A 335 5.98 -15.41 3.03
CA TYR A 335 7.26 -15.35 2.35
C TYR A 335 8.31 -14.61 3.15
N ASP A 336 9.54 -15.14 3.12
CA ASP A 336 10.78 -14.45 3.47
C ASP A 336 11.48 -13.96 2.19
N TYR A 337 12.61 -13.29 2.36
CA TYR A 337 13.47 -12.83 1.29
C TYR A 337 14.28 -13.96 0.64
N THR A 338 14.38 -13.88 -0.68
CA THR A 338 15.43 -14.50 -1.49
C THR A 338 16.44 -13.42 -1.85
N PRO A 339 17.72 -13.55 -1.48
CA PRO A 339 18.76 -12.59 -1.87
C PRO A 339 18.92 -12.51 -3.39
N VAL A 340 19.26 -11.31 -3.86
CA VAL A 340 19.55 -11.02 -5.26
C VAL A 340 20.90 -10.33 -5.39
N ILE A 341 21.74 -10.85 -6.28
CA ILE A 341 22.94 -10.18 -6.77
C ILE A 341 22.59 -9.44 -8.05
N ILE A 342 22.95 -8.16 -8.12
CA ILE A 342 22.67 -7.26 -9.23
C ILE A 342 24.03 -6.84 -9.82
N ALA A 343 24.32 -7.32 -11.03
CA ALA A 343 25.54 -6.98 -11.75
C ALA A 343 25.25 -6.86 -13.27
N PRO A 344 26.00 -6.03 -14.02
CA PRO A 344 27.04 -5.07 -13.60
C PRO A 344 26.55 -3.61 -13.53
N THR A 345 25.34 -3.30 -14.00
CA THR A 345 24.82 -1.92 -14.08
C THR A 345 23.51 -1.81 -13.32
N LEU A 346 23.47 -0.83 -12.41
CA LEU A 346 22.28 -0.46 -11.64
C LEU A 346 21.34 0.40 -12.48
N GLU A 347 20.08 0.02 -12.48
CA GLU A 347 18.98 0.81 -13.03
C GLU A 347 18.11 1.34 -11.89
N GLU A 348 17.39 2.44 -12.11
CA GLU A 348 16.48 3.01 -11.09
C GLU A 348 15.43 1.98 -10.62
N ASN A 349 14.96 1.13 -11.53
CA ASN A 349 14.02 0.05 -11.21
C ASN A 349 14.61 -1.06 -10.33
N ASP A 350 15.94 -1.18 -10.23
CA ASP A 350 16.56 -2.18 -9.35
C ASP A 350 16.30 -1.87 -7.87
N TYR A 351 16.29 -0.60 -7.51
CA TYR A 351 15.96 -0.16 -6.15
C TYR A 351 14.52 -0.52 -5.82
N SER A 352 13.57 -0.23 -6.70
CA SER A 352 12.15 -0.50 -6.43
C SER A 352 11.82 -2.00 -6.41
N THR A 353 12.49 -2.79 -7.25
CA THR A 353 12.26 -4.23 -7.41
C THR A 353 12.99 -5.04 -6.34
N TYR A 354 14.31 -4.83 -6.21
CA TYR A 354 15.21 -5.66 -5.41
C TYR A 354 15.71 -4.96 -4.15
N GLY A 355 15.47 -3.66 -3.97
CA GLY A 355 15.95 -2.97 -2.78
C GLY A 355 15.37 -3.55 -1.50
N PHE A 356 16.24 -3.66 -0.49
CA PHE A 356 15.87 -3.90 0.90
C PHE A 356 15.05 -2.73 1.41
N VAL A 357 14.07 -2.99 2.26
CA VAL A 357 13.31 -1.94 2.94
C VAL A 357 14.19 -1.37 4.06
N LYS A 358 14.28 -0.04 4.18
CA LYS A 358 15.15 0.65 5.15
C LYS A 358 14.90 0.23 6.59
N GLU A 359 13.67 -0.11 6.92
CA GLU A 359 13.24 -0.55 8.24
C GLU A 359 13.48 -2.05 8.50
N ASP A 360 13.92 -2.82 7.49
CA ASP A 360 14.25 -4.22 7.66
C ASP A 360 15.62 -4.40 8.32
N GLU A 361 15.66 -5.27 9.33
CA GLU A 361 16.92 -5.80 9.84
C GLU A 361 17.51 -6.79 8.83
N ILE A 362 18.72 -6.53 8.36
CA ILE A 362 19.43 -7.38 7.39
C ILE A 362 20.48 -8.19 8.15
N ASP A 363 20.28 -9.50 8.21
CA ASP A 363 21.29 -10.43 8.70
C ASP A 363 22.28 -10.76 7.57
N LEU A 364 23.44 -10.10 7.60
CA LEU A 364 24.51 -10.29 6.61
C LEU A 364 25.27 -11.61 6.78
N GLU A 365 25.09 -12.31 7.90
CA GLU A 365 25.77 -13.57 8.21
C GLU A 365 24.88 -14.80 7.90
N LYS A 366 23.59 -14.58 7.60
CA LYS A 366 22.66 -15.64 7.23
C LYS A 366 23.13 -16.35 5.96
N LYS A 367 23.40 -17.65 6.07
CA LYS A 367 23.70 -18.49 4.90
C LYS A 367 22.43 -18.73 4.11
N HIS A 368 22.44 -18.36 2.83
CA HIS A 368 21.34 -18.60 1.92
C HIS A 368 21.62 -19.80 1.02
N SER A 369 20.66 -20.72 0.93
CA SER A 369 20.75 -21.89 0.05
C SER A 369 20.45 -21.56 -1.42
N HIS A 370 19.77 -20.43 -1.66
CA HIS A 370 19.37 -19.98 -2.99
C HIS A 370 19.65 -18.47 -3.11
N ILE A 371 20.25 -18.07 -4.23
CA ILE A 371 20.54 -16.68 -4.57
C ILE A 371 20.09 -16.45 -6.01
N LEU A 372 19.36 -15.38 -6.26
CA LEU A 372 19.03 -14.94 -7.62
C LEU A 372 20.14 -14.04 -8.15
N ILE A 373 20.42 -14.12 -9.45
CA ILE A 373 21.38 -13.24 -10.11
C ILE A 373 20.66 -12.51 -11.24
N LYS A 374 20.54 -11.18 -11.13
CA LYS A 374 20.14 -10.33 -12.25
C LYS A 374 21.38 -10.14 -13.13
N THR A 375 21.29 -10.55 -14.39
CA THR A 375 22.29 -10.22 -15.42
C THR A 375 21.60 -9.43 -16.52
N THR A 376 22.07 -8.22 -16.80
CA THR A 376 21.68 -7.49 -18.02
C THR A 376 22.48 -8.05 -19.20
N ASN A 377 22.03 -9.18 -19.72
CA ASN A 377 22.52 -9.65 -21.01
C ASN A 377 21.92 -8.78 -22.11
N ASN A 378 22.58 -7.67 -22.45
CA ASN A 378 22.41 -7.07 -23.77
C ASN A 378 23.03 -8.00 -24.82
N SER A 379 22.43 -9.17 -25.03
CA SER A 379 22.69 -9.90 -26.26
C SER A 379 21.96 -9.17 -27.37
N SER A 380 22.71 -8.40 -28.17
CA SER A 380 22.27 -8.13 -29.53
C SER A 380 22.01 -9.49 -30.19
N VAL A 381 20.75 -9.86 -30.36
CA VAL A 381 20.39 -10.97 -31.23
C VAL A 381 20.62 -10.47 -32.65
N GLY A 382 21.85 -10.59 -33.16
CA GLY A 382 22.17 -10.18 -34.53
C GLY A 382 23.59 -9.73 -34.87
N SER A 383 24.58 -9.78 -33.96
CA SER A 383 26.00 -9.64 -34.39
C SER A 383 26.66 -11.02 -34.38
N GLY A 384 26.77 -11.63 -35.55
CA GLY A 384 27.22 -13.00 -35.70
C GLY A 384 28.60 -13.29 -35.10
N LYS A 385 28.73 -14.55 -34.66
CA LYS A 385 29.95 -15.38 -34.43
C LYS A 385 30.59 -15.26 -33.03
N VAL A 386 31.02 -16.31 -32.32
CA VAL A 386 31.44 -17.70 -32.65
C VAL A 386 31.20 -18.61 -31.43
N PHE A 387 30.69 -19.85 -31.60
CA PHE A 387 30.82 -20.91 -30.59
C PHE A 387 32.23 -21.50 -30.65
N LYS A 388 33.03 -21.34 -29.58
CA LYS A 388 34.32 -22.02 -29.44
C LYS A 388 34.18 -23.18 -28.46
N HIS A 389 34.34 -24.40 -28.98
CA HIS A 389 34.48 -25.62 -28.19
C HIS A 389 35.92 -26.13 -28.36
N SER A 390 36.62 -26.39 -27.26
CA SER A 390 37.98 -26.94 -27.31
C SER A 390 37.92 -28.44 -27.60
N ILE A 391 38.43 -28.85 -28.76
CA ILE A 391 38.58 -30.26 -29.14
C ILE A 391 39.88 -30.78 -28.53
N SER A 392 39.83 -31.94 -27.86
CA SER A 392 41.02 -32.75 -27.57
C SER A 392 40.88 -34.11 -28.27
N GLU A 393 42.01 -34.71 -28.66
CA GLU A 393 42.13 -35.88 -29.56
C GLU A 393 41.33 -37.13 -29.16
N LYS A 394 40.66 -37.15 -28.01
CA LYS A 394 39.97 -38.33 -27.48
C LYS A 394 38.50 -38.47 -27.89
N ASN A 395 37.85 -37.50 -28.55
CA ASN A 395 36.46 -37.66 -29.05
C ASN A 395 36.14 -36.80 -30.30
N PRO A 396 36.32 -37.32 -31.53
CA PRO A 396 35.87 -36.62 -32.75
C PRO A 396 34.35 -36.74 -32.96
N ILE A 397 33.70 -35.64 -33.36
CA ILE A 397 32.26 -35.60 -33.70
C ILE A 397 32.04 -36.36 -35.00
N LYS A 398 31.21 -37.41 -34.96
CA LYS A 398 31.02 -38.32 -36.11
C LYS A 398 29.89 -37.96 -37.06
N ASN A 399 29.03 -36.97 -36.79
CA ASN A 399 28.08 -36.38 -37.76
C ASN A 399 27.42 -35.11 -37.20
N VAL A 400 27.28 -34.06 -38.03
CA VAL A 400 26.34 -32.94 -37.81
C VAL A 400 25.63 -32.69 -39.14
N SER A 401 24.30 -32.81 -39.16
CA SER A 401 23.45 -32.40 -40.28
C SER A 401 22.58 -31.22 -39.85
N ILE A 402 22.57 -30.16 -40.65
CA ILE A 402 21.71 -28.99 -40.49
C ILE A 402 20.60 -29.10 -41.56
N THR A 403 19.33 -29.16 -41.13
CA THR A 403 18.17 -28.76 -41.95
C THR A 403 17.62 -27.47 -41.41
#